data_AF-A0AAU5WKC8-F1
#
_entry.id   AF-A0AAU5WKC8-F1
#
_cell.length_a   1.000
_cell.length_b   1.000
_cell.length_c   1.000
_cell.angle_alpha   90.00
_cell.angle_beta   90.00
_cell.angle_gamma   90.00
#
_symmetry.space_group_name_H-M   'P 1'
#
loop_
_entity.id
_entity.type
_entity.pdbx_description
1 polymer ?
#
loop_
_entity_poly.entity_id
_entity_poly.type
_entity_poly.pdbx_seq_one_letter_code
_entity_poly.pdbx_strand_id
1 'polypeptide(L)'
;MTVPQEASASDADDVERHPCPRCRAEPGSPCRSRSGAVAGTYHTGRFTKVPRLAKLLRVPTPADRGPGQPWRPGTPVPLALAPDTPTADIRIGYARCSTLTQELQSQLDALTKHGIPRDKVFSEKISTRVRVRPQFEAALALARQIKAHAPHCRVIFTVYEMKRLGRDAAELTALADHLTAHGLVLEMLAGPLPGMYDPSGPGRLLFAFFAAMAETERENIRESTLEGLDAAARKGKHGGRPPVITEDMLHTVLRRRANGESVEQIQPDLIIPTGKRKGLAPSVASVYRALAEHEKQEAYPEAVAQAHADFADLQDVDDIPRPRRVRIRRPGDPLTAEEVDLRQRLQSQAHPNSETATQEP
;
A
#
# COMPACT_ATOMS: atom_id res chain seq x y z
N MET A 1 54.24 -1.19 36.99
CA MET A 1 55.11 -1.15 35.80
C MET A 1 54.28 -1.61 34.62
N THR A 2 53.85 -0.68 33.76
CA THR A 2 53.02 -0.96 32.58
C THR A 2 53.90 -1.63 31.53
N VAL A 3 53.53 -2.85 31.14
CA VAL A 3 54.20 -3.62 30.07
C VAL A 3 54.19 -2.77 28.79
N PRO A 4 55.32 -2.60 28.07
CA PRO A 4 55.31 -1.89 26.80
C PRO A 4 54.42 -2.67 25.81
N GLN A 5 53.33 -2.04 25.37
CA GLN A 5 52.46 -2.59 24.33
C GLN A 5 53.29 -2.90 23.08
N GLU A 6 53.40 -4.18 22.74
CA GLU A 6 53.93 -4.61 21.46
C GLU A 6 52.97 -4.13 20.36
N ALA A 7 53.53 -3.41 19.41
CA ALA A 7 52.77 -2.86 18.29
C ALA A 7 52.26 -4.00 17.40
N SER A 8 50.95 -4.02 17.18
CA SER A 8 50.23 -4.99 16.36
C SER A 8 50.18 -4.57 14.89
N ALA A 9 49.82 -5.49 13.98
CA ALA A 9 49.59 -5.17 12.56
C ALA A 9 48.54 -4.05 12.38
N SER A 10 47.58 -3.94 13.30
CA SER A 10 46.58 -2.86 13.33
C SER A 10 47.21 -1.47 13.58
N ASP A 11 48.31 -1.38 14.33
CA ASP A 11 48.98 -0.11 14.60
C ASP A 11 49.71 0.40 13.35
N ALA A 12 50.25 -0.51 12.55
CA ALA A 12 50.92 -0.20 11.30
C ALA A 12 49.93 0.36 10.25
N ASP A 13 48.75 -0.26 10.11
CA ASP A 13 47.72 0.23 9.19
C ASP A 13 47.27 1.66 9.55
N ASP A 14 47.09 1.95 10.84
CA ASP A 14 46.72 3.30 11.30
C ASP A 14 47.82 4.35 11.05
N VAL A 15 49.09 3.97 11.23
CA VAL A 15 50.23 4.83 10.90
C VAL A 15 50.32 5.08 9.40
N GLU A 16 50.00 4.09 8.57
CA GLU A 16 50.04 4.18 7.13
C GLU A 16 48.97 5.11 6.55
N ARG A 17 47.83 5.32 7.23
CA ARG A 17 46.77 6.27 6.82
C ARG A 17 47.23 7.72 6.65
N HIS A 18 48.35 8.10 7.29
CA HIS A 18 48.89 9.46 7.22
C HIS A 18 50.11 9.53 6.29
N PRO A 19 50.30 10.62 5.54
CA PRO A 19 51.53 10.82 4.78
C PRO A 19 52.72 11.01 5.73
N CYS A 20 53.89 10.46 5.36
CA CYS A 20 55.08 10.62 6.17
C CYS A 20 55.75 11.99 5.92
N PRO A 21 55.93 12.87 6.93
CA PRO A 21 56.59 14.15 6.71
C PRO A 21 58.09 14.04 6.38
N ARG A 22 58.72 12.91 6.74
CA ARG A 22 60.17 12.71 6.59
C ARG A 22 60.58 12.10 5.25
N CYS A 23 59.87 11.07 4.80
CA CYS A 23 60.17 10.39 3.53
C CYS A 23 59.12 10.62 2.44
N ARG A 24 58.11 11.45 2.71
CA ARG A 24 57.01 11.78 1.79
C ARG A 24 56.26 10.56 1.25
N ALA A 25 56.30 9.44 1.99
CA ALA A 25 55.49 8.26 1.68
C ALA A 25 54.01 8.63 1.74
N GLU A 26 53.26 8.25 0.71
CA GLU A 26 51.83 8.50 0.57
C GLU A 26 51.01 7.67 1.58
N PRO A 27 49.78 8.10 1.91
CA PRO A 27 48.83 7.30 2.67
C PRO A 27 48.68 5.88 2.10
N GLY A 28 48.66 4.87 2.96
CA GLY A 28 48.58 3.46 2.59
C GLY A 28 49.89 2.81 2.13
N SER A 29 51.04 3.52 2.22
CA SER A 29 52.35 2.97 1.87
C SER A 29 53.31 2.93 3.06
N PRO A 30 54.20 1.92 3.18
CA PRO A 30 55.17 1.88 4.27
C PRO A 30 56.26 2.96 4.14
N CYS A 31 56.90 3.33 5.26
CA CYS A 31 58.00 4.30 5.23
C CYS A 31 59.21 3.76 4.45
N ARG A 32 60.05 4.67 3.93
CA ARG A 32 61.27 4.33 3.18
C ARG A 32 62.51 4.81 3.89
N SER A 33 63.55 4.00 3.87
CA SER A 33 64.90 4.37 4.31
C SER A 33 65.57 5.30 3.28
N ARG A 34 66.73 5.88 3.64
CA ARG A 34 67.49 6.75 2.72
C ARG A 34 67.95 6.05 1.44
N SER A 35 68.13 4.73 1.47
CA SER A 35 68.51 3.92 0.31
C SER A 35 67.33 3.53 -0.59
N GLY A 36 66.12 4.01 -0.29
CA GLY A 36 64.92 3.70 -1.07
C GLY A 36 64.30 2.32 -0.77
N ALA A 37 64.86 1.55 0.15
CA ALA A 37 64.26 0.32 0.65
C ALA A 37 63.15 0.60 1.69
N VAL A 38 62.18 -0.30 1.82
CA VAL A 38 61.14 -0.26 2.86
C VAL A 38 61.81 -0.21 4.24
N ALA A 39 61.47 0.78 5.05
CA ALA A 39 62.04 0.95 6.37
C ALA A 39 61.53 -0.16 7.30
N GLY A 40 62.42 -0.77 8.09
CA GLY A 40 62.02 -1.72 9.12
C GLY A 40 61.10 -1.12 10.18
N THR A 41 61.12 0.21 10.33
CA THR A 41 60.23 0.96 11.23
C THR A 41 59.79 2.28 10.65
N TYR A 42 58.57 2.71 11.02
CA TYR A 42 58.04 4.00 10.62
C TYR A 42 58.85 5.15 11.23
N HIS A 43 58.94 6.24 10.48
CA HIS A 43 59.52 7.47 11.00
C HIS A 43 58.65 8.07 12.09
N THR A 44 59.29 8.59 13.15
CA THR A 44 58.64 9.22 14.31
C THR A 44 57.53 10.19 13.94
N GLY A 45 57.82 11.14 13.05
CA GLY A 45 56.83 12.13 12.63
C GLY A 45 55.56 11.57 11.96
N ARG A 46 55.56 10.31 11.51
CA ARG A 46 54.37 9.67 10.93
C ARG A 46 53.46 9.09 12.01
N PHE A 47 53.99 8.31 12.95
CA PHE A 47 53.16 7.68 13.99
C PHE A 47 52.76 8.65 15.12
N THR A 48 53.45 9.79 15.27
CA THR A 48 52.98 10.87 16.15
C THR A 48 51.63 11.47 15.70
N LYS A 49 51.24 11.27 14.43
CA LYS A 49 49.92 11.69 13.91
C LYS A 49 48.76 10.87 14.47
N VAL A 50 49.02 9.68 15.02
CA VAL A 50 48.01 8.82 15.63
C VAL A 50 48.04 9.07 17.15
N PRO A 51 47.00 9.69 17.75
CA PRO A 51 47.04 10.14 19.14
C PRO A 51 47.39 9.06 20.17
N ARG A 52 46.95 7.82 19.93
CA ARG A 52 47.25 6.65 20.78
C ARG A 52 48.72 6.21 20.70
N LEU A 53 49.37 6.38 19.55
CA LEU A 53 50.75 5.94 19.29
C LEU A 53 51.77 7.06 19.50
N ALA A 54 51.31 8.30 19.74
CA ALA A 54 52.16 9.48 19.83
C ALA A 54 53.23 9.42 20.94
N LYS A 55 52.98 8.62 22.00
CA LYS A 55 53.91 8.41 23.12
C LYS A 55 54.85 7.21 22.92
N LEU A 56 54.67 6.43 21.85
CA LEU A 56 55.55 5.29 21.57
C LEU A 56 56.88 5.77 20.96
N LEU A 57 57.96 5.04 21.25
CA LEU A 57 59.27 5.34 20.70
C LEU A 57 59.44 4.81 19.27
N ARG A 58 58.76 3.71 18.93
CA ARG A 58 58.93 2.99 17.67
C ARG A 58 57.68 2.17 17.35
N VAL A 59 57.24 2.21 16.10
CA VAL A 59 56.24 1.29 15.54
C VAL A 59 56.94 0.47 14.44
N PRO A 60 57.00 -0.87 14.56
CA PRO A 60 57.59 -1.74 13.56
C PRO A 60 56.75 -1.80 12.29
N THR A 61 57.41 -1.88 11.15
CA THR A 61 56.76 -2.20 9.89
C THR A 61 56.48 -3.70 9.87
N PRO A 62 55.23 -4.15 9.61
CA PRO A 62 54.88 -5.57 9.55
C PRO A 62 55.70 -6.35 8.52
N ALA A 63 55.94 -7.63 8.77
CA ALA A 63 56.81 -8.48 7.93
C ALA A 63 56.26 -8.67 6.50
N ASP A 64 54.93 -8.68 6.34
CA ASP A 64 54.23 -8.79 5.07
C ASP A 64 54.41 -7.57 4.15
N ARG A 65 54.94 -6.45 4.67
CA ARG A 65 55.30 -5.27 3.88
C ARG A 65 56.75 -5.31 3.34
N GLY A 66 57.48 -6.40 3.60
CA GLY A 66 58.83 -6.62 3.08
C GLY A 66 59.87 -5.59 3.56
N PRO A 67 60.08 -5.42 4.88
CA PRO A 67 61.08 -4.49 5.40
C PRO A 67 62.48 -4.81 4.83
N GLY A 68 63.21 -3.77 4.41
CA GLY A 68 64.52 -3.89 3.78
C GLY A 68 64.51 -4.23 2.27
N GLN A 69 63.34 -4.55 1.69
CA GLN A 69 63.21 -4.78 0.25
C GLN A 69 63.17 -3.47 -0.54
N PRO A 70 63.56 -3.46 -1.83
CA PRO A 70 63.42 -2.27 -2.67
C PRO A 70 61.94 -1.85 -2.70
N TRP A 71 61.67 -0.61 -2.32
CA TRP A 71 60.30 -0.09 -2.29
C TRP A 71 59.75 -0.03 -3.71
N ARG A 72 58.52 -0.50 -3.89
CA ARG A 72 57.73 -0.33 -5.11
C ARG A 72 56.40 0.36 -4.75
N PRO A 73 55.85 1.22 -5.62
CA PRO A 73 54.50 1.72 -5.44
C PRO A 73 53.56 0.53 -5.32
N GLY A 74 52.87 0.41 -4.18
CA GLY A 74 51.79 -0.56 -4.04
C GLY A 74 50.66 -0.20 -4.99
N THR A 75 49.89 -1.18 -5.43
CA THR A 75 48.60 -0.92 -6.07
C THR A 75 47.81 -0.03 -5.11
N PRO A 76 47.31 1.14 -5.54
CA PRO A 76 46.54 1.99 -4.65
C PRO A 76 45.39 1.15 -4.09
N VAL A 77 45.32 1.05 -2.75
CA VAL A 77 44.15 0.51 -2.07
C VAL A 77 42.97 1.31 -2.62
N PRO A 78 41.89 0.67 -3.11
CA PRO A 78 40.71 1.40 -3.55
C PRO A 78 40.36 2.39 -2.44
N LEU A 79 40.36 3.68 -2.75
CA LEU A 79 39.93 4.71 -1.81
C LEU A 79 38.62 4.20 -1.20
N ALA A 80 38.55 4.10 0.12
CA ALA A 80 37.29 3.83 0.79
C ALA A 80 36.30 4.86 0.24
N LEU A 81 35.28 4.37 -0.47
CA LEU A 81 34.29 5.22 -1.12
C LEU A 81 33.86 6.29 -0.11
N ALA A 82 34.03 7.56 -0.48
CA ALA A 82 33.62 8.65 0.37
C ALA A 82 32.14 8.43 0.77
N PRO A 83 31.77 8.58 2.05
CA PRO A 83 30.43 8.29 2.55
C PRO A 83 29.30 9.14 1.92
N ASP A 84 29.64 10.08 1.03
CA ASP A 84 28.74 11.09 0.51
C ASP A 84 28.48 10.98 -1.00
N THR A 85 28.84 9.87 -1.64
CA THR A 85 28.34 9.61 -3.00
C THR A 85 27.01 8.87 -2.87
N PRO A 86 25.85 9.47 -3.19
CA PRO A 86 24.59 8.74 -3.16
C PRO A 86 24.68 7.64 -4.20
N THR A 87 24.91 6.42 -3.73
CA THR A 87 24.64 5.21 -4.49
C THR A 87 23.15 5.27 -4.84
N ALA A 88 22.82 4.96 -6.10
CA ALA A 88 21.51 5.17 -6.70
C ALA A 88 20.33 4.91 -5.76
N ASP A 89 19.31 5.77 -5.83
CA ASP A 89 18.04 5.62 -5.08
C ASP A 89 17.52 4.17 -5.17
N ILE A 90 17.28 3.55 -4.01
CA ILE A 90 16.73 2.19 -3.96
C ILE A 90 15.22 2.30 -3.82
N ARG A 91 14.49 1.87 -4.85
CA ARG A 91 13.02 1.83 -4.87
C ARG A 91 12.49 0.44 -4.54
N ILE A 92 11.45 0.39 -3.73
CA ILE A 92 10.68 -0.82 -3.39
C ILE A 92 9.24 -0.54 -3.77
N GLY A 93 8.66 -1.39 -4.62
CA GLY A 93 7.30 -1.25 -5.10
C GLY A 93 6.33 -2.06 -4.26
N TYR A 94 5.14 -1.50 -3.99
CA TYR A 94 4.04 -2.24 -3.37
C TYR A 94 2.72 -2.01 -4.12
N ALA A 95 2.03 -3.12 -4.44
CA ALA A 95 0.76 -3.14 -5.16
C ALA A 95 -0.29 -3.99 -4.42
N ARG A 96 -1.55 -3.52 -4.40
CA ARG A 96 -2.65 -4.22 -3.74
C ARG A 96 -3.93 -4.17 -4.57
N CYS A 97 -4.65 -5.29 -4.62
CA CYS A 97 -6.04 -5.32 -5.10
C CYS A 97 -6.96 -6.12 -4.17
N SER A 98 -8.25 -5.76 -4.12
CA SER A 98 -9.23 -6.45 -3.27
C SER A 98 -9.86 -7.66 -3.95
N THR A 99 -10.18 -7.57 -5.25
CA THR A 99 -10.91 -8.63 -5.99
C THR A 99 -10.50 -8.76 -7.45
N LEU A 100 -10.22 -7.64 -8.14
CA LEU A 100 -9.98 -7.63 -9.59
C LEU A 100 -8.51 -7.87 -9.92
N THR A 101 -8.22 -8.96 -10.63
CA THR A 101 -6.86 -9.30 -11.07
C THR A 101 -6.33 -8.29 -12.10
N GLN A 102 -7.21 -7.72 -12.94
CA GLN A 102 -6.84 -6.70 -13.94
C GLN A 102 -6.33 -5.41 -13.29
N GLU A 103 -6.89 -5.02 -12.14
CA GLU A 103 -6.44 -3.85 -11.38
C GLU A 103 -5.02 -4.04 -10.81
N LEU A 104 -4.70 -5.27 -10.40
CA LEU A 104 -3.36 -5.59 -9.89
C LEU A 104 -2.31 -5.51 -10.99
N GLN A 105 -2.61 -6.07 -12.17
CA GLN A 105 -1.69 -6.06 -13.30
C GLN A 105 -1.37 -4.63 -13.74
N SER A 106 -2.38 -3.76 -13.83
CA SER A 106 -2.18 -2.34 -14.15
C SER A 106 -1.22 -1.64 -13.17
N GLN A 107 -1.31 -1.95 -11.87
CA GLN A 107 -0.39 -1.40 -10.86
C GLN A 107 1.04 -1.95 -11.04
N LEU A 108 1.19 -3.25 -11.30
CA LEU A 108 2.49 -3.88 -11.54
C LEU A 108 3.17 -3.33 -12.79
N ASP A 109 2.40 -3.11 -13.85
CA ASP A 109 2.88 -2.54 -15.10
C ASP A 109 3.34 -1.09 -14.88
N ALA A 110 2.62 -0.30 -14.07
CA ALA A 110 3.02 1.05 -13.70
C ALA A 110 4.31 1.08 -12.87
N LEU A 111 4.46 0.19 -11.88
CA LEU A 111 5.69 0.06 -11.09
C LEU A 111 6.88 -0.38 -11.94
N THR A 112 6.65 -1.30 -12.89
CA THR A 112 7.68 -1.77 -13.83
C THR A 112 8.10 -0.63 -14.78
N LYS A 113 7.13 0.14 -15.29
CA LYS A 113 7.38 1.31 -16.14
C LYS A 113 8.16 2.40 -15.42
N HIS A 114 8.01 2.51 -14.09
CA HIS A 114 8.79 3.40 -13.23
C HIS A 114 10.22 2.90 -12.96
N GLY A 115 10.61 1.74 -13.50
CA GLY A 115 11.97 1.21 -13.40
C GLY A 115 12.26 0.46 -12.11
N ILE A 116 11.23 0.04 -11.35
CA ILE A 116 11.42 -0.77 -10.14
C ILE A 116 11.65 -2.22 -10.56
N PRO A 117 12.75 -2.86 -10.12
CA PRO A 117 13.06 -4.22 -10.52
C PRO A 117 12.12 -5.20 -9.82
N ARG A 118 11.75 -6.29 -10.51
CA ARG A 118 10.67 -7.22 -10.09
C ARG A 118 10.92 -7.90 -8.74
N ASP A 119 12.18 -8.13 -8.39
CA ASP A 119 12.62 -8.66 -7.09
C ASP A 119 12.29 -7.75 -5.91
N LYS A 120 12.05 -6.45 -6.17
CA LYS A 120 11.70 -5.44 -5.17
C LYS A 120 10.23 -4.99 -5.25
N VAL A 121 9.40 -5.70 -6.00
CA VAL A 121 7.95 -5.43 -6.11
C VAL A 121 7.17 -6.47 -5.33
N PHE A 122 6.41 -6.01 -4.34
CA PHE A 122 5.54 -6.82 -3.51
C PHE A 122 4.09 -6.62 -3.95
N SER A 123 3.34 -7.72 -4.09
CA SER A 123 1.95 -7.64 -4.52
C SER A 123 1.06 -8.59 -3.74
N GLU A 124 -0.13 -8.13 -3.38
CA GLU A 124 -1.11 -8.96 -2.68
C GLU A 124 -2.55 -8.72 -3.13
N LYS A 125 -3.32 -9.82 -3.15
CA LYS A 125 -4.76 -9.82 -3.44
C LYS A 125 -5.53 -9.96 -2.14
N ILE A 126 -5.57 -8.88 -1.38
CA ILE A 126 -6.20 -8.82 -0.06
C ILE A 126 -7.13 -7.62 0.01
N SER A 127 -8.33 -7.85 0.56
CA SER A 127 -9.28 -6.79 0.84
C SER A 127 -8.73 -5.82 1.88
N THR A 128 -8.99 -4.54 1.70
CA THR A 128 -8.66 -3.46 2.64
C THR A 128 -9.25 -3.68 4.05
N ARG A 129 -10.20 -4.61 4.23
CA ARG A 129 -10.77 -4.98 5.53
C ARG A 129 -9.83 -5.84 6.38
N VAL A 130 -8.86 -6.53 5.78
CA VAL A 130 -7.93 -7.41 6.50
C VAL A 130 -6.82 -6.57 7.10
N ARG A 131 -6.61 -6.68 8.42
CA ARG A 131 -5.58 -5.91 9.13
C ARG A 131 -4.17 -6.41 8.86
N VAL A 132 -4.00 -7.73 8.80
CA VAL A 132 -2.69 -8.37 8.58
C VAL A 132 -2.39 -8.40 7.09
N ARG A 133 -1.25 -7.84 6.72
CA ARG A 133 -0.82 -7.66 5.32
C ARG A 133 0.58 -8.22 5.15
N PRO A 134 0.72 -9.53 4.88
CA PRO A 134 2.02 -10.20 4.92
C PRO A 134 2.99 -9.65 3.88
N GLN A 135 2.52 -9.29 2.67
CA GLN A 135 3.40 -8.75 1.62
C GLN A 135 3.79 -7.30 1.89
N PHE A 136 2.89 -6.51 2.48
CA PHE A 136 3.21 -5.16 2.94
C PHE A 136 4.28 -5.17 4.05
N GLU A 137 4.11 -6.05 5.05
CA GLU A 137 5.08 -6.21 6.14
C GLU A 137 6.44 -6.70 5.64
N ALA A 138 6.45 -7.64 4.68
CA ALA A 138 7.68 -8.10 4.03
C ALA A 138 8.40 -6.97 3.27
N ALA A 139 7.65 -6.15 2.51
CA ALA A 139 8.19 -5.00 1.80
C ALA A 139 8.83 -3.97 2.76
N LEU A 140 8.15 -3.70 3.87
CA LEU A 140 8.61 -2.78 4.91
C LEU A 140 9.84 -3.33 5.65
N ALA A 141 9.86 -4.62 5.95
CA ALA A 141 11.02 -5.28 6.55
C ALA A 141 12.24 -5.20 5.64
N LEU A 142 12.08 -5.47 4.34
CA LEU A 142 13.14 -5.32 3.34
C LEU A 142 13.63 -3.86 3.27
N ALA A 143 12.72 -2.89 3.22
CA ALA A 143 13.06 -1.47 3.17
C ALA A 143 13.92 -1.04 4.36
N ARG A 144 13.53 -1.48 5.57
CA ARG A 144 14.29 -1.23 6.80
C ARG A 144 15.65 -1.91 6.80
N GLN A 145 15.73 -3.16 6.37
CA GLN A 145 17.00 -3.87 6.26
C GLN A 145 17.95 -3.15 5.31
N ILE A 146 17.48 -2.73 4.13
CA ILE A 146 18.29 -1.98 3.18
C ILE A 146 18.75 -0.65 3.79
N LYS A 147 17.86 0.09 4.47
CA LYS A 147 18.22 1.36 5.11
C LYS A 147 19.26 1.19 6.22
N ALA A 148 19.20 0.09 6.98
CA ALA A 148 20.17 -0.23 8.02
C ALA A 148 21.56 -0.59 7.45
N HIS A 149 21.61 -1.34 6.34
CA HIS A 149 22.89 -1.73 5.71
C HIS A 149 23.51 -0.62 4.87
N ALA A 150 22.69 0.29 4.32
CA ALA A 150 23.12 1.38 3.47
C ALA A 150 22.53 2.72 3.95
N PRO A 151 23.01 3.28 5.07
CA PRO A 151 22.46 4.49 5.67
C PRO A 151 22.57 5.72 4.74
N HIS A 152 23.61 5.75 3.91
CA HIS A 152 23.88 6.80 2.92
C HIS A 152 22.95 6.74 1.69
N CYS A 153 22.23 5.63 1.48
CA CYS A 153 21.29 5.49 0.37
C CYS A 153 19.90 6.01 0.76
N ARG A 154 19.23 6.65 -0.20
CA ARG A 154 17.81 6.96 -0.09
C ARG A 154 17.00 5.72 -0.47
N VAL A 155 16.20 5.24 0.48
CA VAL A 155 15.27 4.13 0.25
C VAL A 155 13.88 4.73 0.06
N ILE A 156 13.29 4.47 -1.10
CA ILE A 156 12.00 5.00 -1.52
C ILE A 156 10.99 3.85 -1.57
N PHE A 157 9.90 4.01 -0.83
CA PHE A 157 8.76 3.10 -0.83
C PHE A 157 7.72 3.64 -1.82
N THR A 158 7.62 3.01 -2.98
CA THR A 158 6.79 3.46 -4.09
C THR A 158 5.49 2.67 -4.15
N VAL A 159 4.36 3.38 -4.21
CA VAL A 159 3.02 2.80 -4.40
C VAL A 159 2.33 3.42 -5.59
N TYR A 160 1.34 2.72 -6.15
CA TYR A 160 0.55 3.29 -7.23
C TYR A 160 -0.26 4.49 -6.78
N GLU A 161 -0.97 4.39 -5.66
CA GLU A 161 -1.86 5.45 -5.15
C GLU A 161 -2.10 5.29 -3.65
N MET A 162 -2.41 6.40 -2.96
CA MET A 162 -2.63 6.44 -1.52
C MET A 162 -3.68 5.43 -1.02
N LYS A 163 -4.79 5.23 -1.75
CA LYS A 163 -5.83 4.23 -1.40
C LYS A 163 -5.33 2.77 -1.37
N ARG A 164 -4.11 2.50 -1.85
CA ARG A 164 -3.47 1.17 -1.80
C ARG A 164 -2.70 0.96 -0.50
N LEU A 165 -2.29 2.03 0.18
CA LEU A 165 -1.51 1.98 1.43
C LEU A 165 -2.35 1.73 2.68
N GLY A 166 -3.55 2.31 2.77
CA GLY A 166 -4.34 2.31 4.00
C GLY A 166 -5.84 2.37 3.75
N ARG A 167 -6.61 2.20 4.83
CA ARG A 167 -8.07 2.12 4.86
C ARG A 167 -8.74 3.38 5.42
N ASP A 168 -8.06 4.20 6.18
CA ASP A 168 -8.61 5.41 6.78
C ASP A 168 -7.50 6.46 6.80
N ALA A 169 -7.88 7.72 6.95
CA ALA A 169 -6.92 8.81 6.97
C ALA A 169 -5.91 8.65 8.13
N ALA A 170 -6.36 8.07 9.25
CA ALA A 170 -5.53 7.77 10.40
C ALA A 170 -4.43 6.74 10.11
N GLU A 171 -4.76 5.61 9.47
CA GLU A 171 -3.81 4.57 9.07
C GLU A 171 -2.84 5.09 8.03
N LEU A 172 -3.30 5.88 7.07
CA LEU A 172 -2.43 6.52 6.08
C LEU A 172 -1.41 7.46 6.72
N THR A 173 -1.88 8.30 7.66
CA THR A 173 -1.02 9.24 8.39
C THR A 173 -0.03 8.48 9.28
N ALA A 174 -0.50 7.48 10.03
CA ALA A 174 0.34 6.64 10.87
C ALA A 174 1.41 5.89 10.04
N LEU A 175 1.06 5.40 8.85
CA LEU A 175 2.01 4.76 7.93
C LEU A 175 3.04 5.75 7.40
N ALA A 176 2.63 6.97 7.02
CA ALA A 176 3.54 8.01 6.54
C ALA A 176 4.53 8.45 7.62
N ASP A 177 4.04 8.66 8.85
CA ASP A 177 4.86 8.98 10.02
C ASP A 177 5.84 7.83 10.33
N HIS A 178 5.34 6.60 10.27
CA HIS A 178 6.13 5.40 10.49
C HIS A 178 7.25 5.22 9.44
N LEU A 179 6.97 5.45 8.15
CA LEU A 179 7.99 5.43 7.10
C LEU A 179 9.05 6.50 7.34
N THR A 180 8.62 7.71 7.70
CA THR A 180 9.50 8.86 7.96
C THR A 180 10.39 8.61 9.18
N ALA A 181 9.85 8.05 10.27
CA ALA A 181 10.60 7.68 11.47
C ALA A 181 11.71 6.65 11.18
N HIS A 182 11.55 5.81 10.15
CA HIS A 182 12.57 4.86 9.70
C HIS A 182 13.48 5.40 8.59
N GLY A 183 13.39 6.69 8.24
CA GLY A 183 14.20 7.30 7.18
C GLY A 183 13.87 6.80 5.78
N LEU A 184 12.66 6.29 5.58
CA LEU A 184 12.12 5.86 4.29
C LEU A 184 11.31 7.00 3.67
N VAL A 185 11.46 7.20 2.36
CA VAL A 185 10.69 8.20 1.61
C VAL A 185 9.50 7.52 0.96
N LEU A 186 8.29 8.07 1.12
CA LEU A 186 7.11 7.56 0.42
C LEU A 186 7.00 8.21 -0.97
N GLU A 187 6.69 7.43 -2.00
CA GLU A 187 6.45 7.91 -3.37
C GLU A 187 5.12 7.35 -3.89
N MET A 188 4.32 8.19 -4.53
CA MET A 188 3.05 7.83 -5.15
C MET A 188 3.11 8.08 -6.66
N LEU A 189 2.75 7.08 -7.46
CA LEU A 189 2.80 7.20 -8.94
C LEU A 189 1.58 7.92 -9.53
N ALA A 190 0.44 7.81 -8.87
CA ALA A 190 -0.85 8.30 -9.33
C ALA A 190 -1.71 8.79 -8.14
N GLY A 191 -2.81 9.47 -8.48
CA GLY A 191 -3.73 10.05 -7.53
C GLY A 191 -3.58 11.58 -7.42
N PRO A 192 -4.19 12.19 -6.41
CA PRO A 192 -4.20 13.65 -6.27
C PRO A 192 -2.85 14.25 -5.85
N LEU A 193 -1.95 13.44 -5.30
CA LEU A 193 -0.60 13.81 -4.90
C LEU A 193 0.44 12.85 -5.50
N PRO A 194 0.70 12.93 -6.82
CA PRO A 194 1.77 12.15 -7.42
C PRO A 194 3.14 12.73 -7.05
N GLY A 195 4.15 11.86 -6.92
CA GLY A 195 5.53 12.22 -6.61
C GLY A 195 5.96 11.79 -5.22
N MET A 196 7.07 12.38 -4.75
CA MET A 196 7.63 12.11 -3.43
C MET A 196 6.80 12.84 -2.37
N TYR A 197 6.43 12.10 -1.33
CA TYR A 197 5.80 12.66 -0.15
C TYR A 197 6.81 13.47 0.65
N ASP A 198 6.46 14.73 0.91
CA ASP A 198 7.19 15.59 1.83
C ASP A 198 6.48 15.59 3.20
N PRO A 199 7.12 15.05 4.26
CA PRO A 199 6.57 15.09 5.61
C PRO A 199 6.62 16.49 6.26
N SER A 200 7.23 17.48 5.61
CA SER A 200 7.40 18.83 6.13
C SER A 200 6.41 19.83 5.54
N GLY A 201 6.01 20.82 6.34
CA GLY A 201 5.27 22.00 5.88
C GLY A 201 3.96 21.67 5.13
N PRO A 202 3.72 22.28 3.95
CA PRO A 202 2.49 22.09 3.18
C PRO A 202 2.21 20.64 2.73
N GLY A 203 3.26 19.82 2.53
CA GLY A 203 3.12 18.44 2.04
C GLY A 203 2.34 17.54 3.00
N ARG A 204 2.59 17.68 4.30
CA ARG A 204 1.85 16.96 5.35
C ARG A 204 0.38 17.37 5.41
N LEU A 205 0.08 18.67 5.27
CA LEU A 205 -1.29 19.18 5.27
C LEU A 205 -2.09 18.66 4.06
N LEU A 206 -1.49 18.74 2.87
CA LEU A 206 -2.11 18.23 1.65
C LEU A 206 -2.35 16.72 1.73
N PHE A 207 -1.37 15.97 2.27
CA PHE A 207 -1.53 14.54 2.48
C PHE A 207 -2.71 14.22 3.41
N ALA A 208 -2.82 14.89 4.54
CA ALA A 208 -3.94 14.71 5.47
C ALA A 208 -5.29 15.08 4.83
N PHE A 209 -5.34 16.18 4.07
CA PHE A 209 -6.55 16.61 3.34
C PHE A 209 -7.01 15.55 2.34
N PHE A 210 -6.12 15.07 1.47
CA PHE A 210 -6.49 14.06 0.49
C PHE A 210 -6.76 12.70 1.14
N ALA A 211 -6.09 12.37 2.24
CA ALA A 211 -6.37 11.15 3.00
C ALA A 211 -7.81 11.16 3.55
N ALA A 212 -8.24 12.30 4.10
CA ALA A 212 -9.62 12.51 4.55
C ALA A 212 -10.62 12.48 3.39
N MET A 213 -10.32 13.17 2.28
CA MET A 213 -11.17 13.15 1.08
C MET A 213 -11.36 11.73 0.53
N ALA A 214 -10.30 10.93 0.47
CA ALA A 214 -10.35 9.55 0.02
C ALA A 214 -11.11 8.62 0.98
N GLU A 215 -11.19 8.97 2.27
CA GLU A 215 -12.05 8.30 3.24
C GLU A 215 -13.53 8.67 3.00
N THR A 216 -13.84 9.96 2.84
CA THR A 216 -15.20 10.43 2.52
C THR A 216 -15.74 9.82 1.24
N GLU A 217 -14.94 9.75 0.17
CA GLU A 217 -15.37 9.14 -1.09
C GLU A 217 -15.76 7.66 -0.91
N ARG A 218 -15.04 6.94 -0.04
CA ARG A 218 -15.35 5.53 0.24
C ARG A 218 -16.59 5.37 1.09
N GLU A 219 -16.84 6.28 2.04
CA GLU A 219 -18.10 6.28 2.79
C GLU A 219 -19.27 6.66 1.87
N ASN A 220 -19.13 7.64 0.98
CA ASN A 220 -20.14 8.01 -0.01
C ASN A 220 -20.54 6.83 -0.90
N ILE A 221 -19.57 6.01 -1.35
CA ILE A 221 -19.84 4.79 -2.12
C ILE A 221 -20.67 3.80 -1.29
N ARG A 222 -20.35 3.66 -0.01
CA ARG A 222 -21.05 2.76 0.91
C ARG A 222 -22.47 3.25 1.17
N GLU A 223 -22.66 4.52 1.49
CA GLU A 223 -23.96 5.16 1.68
C GLU A 223 -24.82 4.99 0.43
N SER A 224 -24.30 5.36 -0.74
CA SER A 224 -24.99 5.17 -2.02
C SER A 224 -25.38 3.71 -2.28
N THR A 225 -24.55 2.76 -1.85
CA THR A 225 -24.87 1.32 -1.97
C THR A 225 -26.00 0.92 -1.03
N LEU A 226 -25.99 1.40 0.21
CA LEU A 226 -27.04 1.12 1.19
C LEU A 226 -28.37 1.74 0.77
N GLU A 227 -28.37 2.99 0.30
CA GLU A 227 -29.54 3.65 -0.29
C GLU A 227 -30.07 2.88 -1.50
N GLY A 228 -29.18 2.39 -2.36
CA GLY A 228 -29.55 1.56 -3.51
C GLY A 228 -30.18 0.23 -3.11
N LEU A 229 -29.65 -0.42 -2.07
CA LEU A 229 -30.20 -1.67 -1.50
C LEU A 229 -31.54 -1.45 -0.83
N ASP A 230 -31.69 -0.36 -0.08
CA ASP A 230 -32.94 0.03 0.57
C ASP A 230 -34.02 0.37 -0.47
N ALA A 231 -33.69 1.16 -1.48
CA ALA A 231 -34.58 1.43 -2.61
C ALA A 231 -34.96 0.18 -3.42
N ALA A 232 -34.08 -0.83 -3.47
CA ALA A 232 -34.39 -2.13 -4.07
C ALA A 232 -35.30 -2.97 -3.15
N ALA A 233 -35.05 -2.96 -1.84
CA ALA A 233 -35.87 -3.62 -0.83
C ALA A 233 -37.31 -3.08 -0.80
N ARG A 234 -37.50 -1.76 -0.88
CA ARG A 234 -38.84 -1.14 -1.02
C ARG A 234 -39.59 -1.58 -2.27
N LYS A 235 -38.88 -2.03 -3.31
CA LYS A 235 -39.47 -2.60 -4.54
C LYS A 235 -39.67 -4.11 -4.47
N GLY A 236 -39.58 -4.70 -3.27
CA GLY A 236 -39.63 -6.13 -3.02
C GLY A 236 -38.41 -6.91 -3.53
N LYS A 237 -37.34 -6.23 -3.95
CA LYS A 237 -36.10 -6.86 -4.43
C LYS A 237 -35.10 -6.96 -3.29
N HIS A 238 -35.28 -7.98 -2.45
CA HIS A 238 -34.36 -8.26 -1.37
C HIS A 238 -33.10 -8.97 -1.88
N GLY A 239 -31.94 -8.44 -1.50
CA GLY A 239 -30.67 -9.14 -1.67
C GLY A 239 -30.58 -10.37 -0.75
N GLY A 240 -29.60 -11.23 -0.98
CA GLY A 240 -29.36 -12.43 -0.17
C GLY A 240 -29.34 -13.71 -0.98
N ARG A 241 -29.12 -14.83 -0.29
CA ARG A 241 -29.15 -16.16 -0.92
C ARG A 241 -30.61 -16.58 -1.11
N PRO A 242 -31.06 -16.94 -2.33
CA PRO A 242 -32.41 -17.44 -2.54
C PRO A 242 -32.69 -18.66 -1.65
N PRO A 243 -33.92 -18.80 -1.12
CA PRO A 243 -34.30 -19.95 -0.31
C PRO A 243 -34.14 -21.24 -1.11
N VAL A 244 -33.62 -22.28 -0.45
CA VAL A 244 -33.35 -23.59 -1.07
C VAL A 244 -34.62 -24.43 -1.15
N ILE A 245 -35.50 -24.31 -0.15
CA ILE A 245 -36.82 -24.93 -0.12
C ILE A 245 -37.80 -23.88 -0.65
N THR A 246 -38.51 -24.20 -1.73
CA THR A 246 -39.61 -23.37 -2.24
C THR A 246 -40.91 -23.70 -1.52
N GLU A 247 -41.91 -22.85 -1.68
CA GLU A 247 -43.25 -23.06 -1.11
C GLU A 247 -43.86 -24.40 -1.57
N ASP A 248 -43.73 -24.72 -2.87
CA ASP A 248 -44.22 -25.99 -3.42
C ASP A 248 -43.53 -27.21 -2.77
N MET A 249 -42.22 -27.09 -2.50
CA MET A 249 -41.47 -28.14 -1.80
C MET A 249 -41.93 -28.26 -0.35
N LEU A 250 -42.16 -27.13 0.32
CA LEU A 250 -42.65 -27.12 1.70
C LEU A 250 -44.04 -27.76 1.81
N HIS A 251 -44.97 -27.41 0.93
CA HIS A 251 -46.29 -28.07 0.85
C HIS A 251 -46.17 -29.57 0.63
N THR A 252 -45.28 -30.00 -0.26
CA THR A 252 -45.04 -31.42 -0.51
C THR A 252 -44.52 -32.13 0.74
N VAL A 253 -43.57 -31.52 1.46
CA VAL A 253 -43.04 -32.06 2.72
C VAL A 253 -44.13 -32.15 3.79
N LEU A 254 -44.91 -31.09 3.99
CA LEU A 254 -46.00 -31.06 4.98
C LEU A 254 -47.03 -32.15 4.70
N ARG A 255 -47.45 -32.32 3.43
CA ARG A 255 -48.41 -33.35 3.04
C ARG A 255 -47.89 -34.77 3.29
N ARG A 256 -46.64 -35.06 2.91
CA ARG A 256 -46.06 -36.39 3.10
C ARG A 256 -45.77 -36.70 4.57
N ARG A 257 -45.38 -35.70 5.35
CA ARG A 257 -45.24 -35.82 6.81
C ARG A 257 -46.58 -36.12 7.48
N ALA A 258 -47.67 -35.49 7.03
CA ALA A 258 -49.03 -35.79 7.51
C ALA A 258 -49.46 -37.24 7.20
N ASN A 259 -48.93 -37.82 6.11
CA ASN A 259 -49.12 -39.23 5.75
C ASN A 259 -48.20 -40.20 6.53
N GLY A 260 -47.38 -39.72 7.46
CA GLY A 260 -46.50 -40.53 8.30
C GLY A 260 -45.10 -40.79 7.72
N GLU A 261 -44.73 -40.19 6.59
CA GLU A 261 -43.38 -40.31 6.03
C GLU A 261 -42.36 -39.47 6.84
N SER A 262 -41.17 -40.03 7.06
CA SER A 262 -40.06 -39.32 7.72
C SER A 262 -39.37 -38.34 6.76
N VAL A 263 -38.74 -37.28 7.31
CA VAL A 263 -38.02 -36.28 6.50
C VAL A 263 -36.90 -36.91 5.67
N GLU A 264 -36.29 -37.98 6.16
CA GLU A 264 -35.23 -38.75 5.48
C GLU A 264 -35.75 -39.50 4.26
N GLN A 265 -37.01 -39.94 4.28
CA GLN A 265 -37.68 -40.57 3.14
C GLN A 265 -38.14 -39.54 2.11
N ILE A 266 -38.52 -38.33 2.56
CA ILE A 266 -39.04 -37.27 1.70
C ILE A 266 -37.91 -36.51 0.98
N GLN A 267 -36.78 -36.28 1.66
CA GLN A 267 -35.68 -35.44 1.18
C GLN A 267 -35.11 -35.82 -0.19
N PRO A 268 -34.90 -37.11 -0.53
CA PRO A 268 -34.33 -37.51 -1.82
C PRO A 268 -35.19 -37.10 -3.02
N ASP A 269 -36.51 -37.02 -2.82
CA ASP A 269 -37.48 -36.71 -3.87
C ASP A 269 -37.62 -35.20 -4.13
N LEU A 270 -37.01 -34.37 -3.28
CA LEU A 270 -37.02 -32.93 -3.42
C LEU A 270 -35.88 -32.47 -4.33
N ILE A 271 -36.17 -31.59 -5.28
CA ILE A 271 -35.16 -31.08 -6.23
C ILE A 271 -35.01 -29.58 -6.10
N ILE A 272 -33.79 -29.09 -5.90
CA ILE A 272 -33.50 -27.66 -5.86
C ILE A 272 -33.65 -27.06 -7.28
N PRO A 273 -34.50 -26.04 -7.48
CA PRO A 273 -34.80 -25.53 -8.82
C PRO A 273 -33.75 -24.53 -9.36
N THR A 274 -33.04 -23.81 -8.49
CA THR A 274 -32.15 -22.70 -8.88
C THR A 274 -30.80 -22.70 -8.14
N GLY A 275 -29.82 -21.97 -8.68
CA GLY A 275 -28.51 -21.77 -8.06
C GLY A 275 -27.48 -22.88 -8.35
N LYS A 276 -26.34 -22.84 -7.65
CA LYS A 276 -25.19 -23.73 -7.91
C LYS A 276 -25.47 -25.21 -7.65
N ARG A 277 -26.49 -25.54 -6.84
CA ARG A 277 -26.89 -26.92 -6.49
C ARG A 277 -28.18 -27.34 -7.18
N LYS A 278 -28.54 -26.70 -8.29
CA LYS A 278 -29.72 -27.06 -9.08
C LYS A 278 -29.67 -28.55 -9.46
N GLY A 279 -30.81 -29.24 -9.34
CA GLY A 279 -30.92 -30.66 -9.66
C GLY A 279 -30.49 -31.63 -8.54
N LEU A 280 -29.92 -31.12 -7.44
CA LEU A 280 -29.58 -31.92 -6.27
C LEU A 280 -30.69 -31.83 -5.21
N ALA A 281 -30.71 -32.82 -4.32
CA ALA A 281 -31.60 -32.81 -3.18
C ALA A 281 -31.14 -31.81 -2.10
N PRO A 282 -32.08 -31.09 -1.42
CA PRO A 282 -31.76 -30.18 -0.33
C PRO A 282 -31.22 -30.94 0.87
N SER A 283 -30.40 -30.31 1.71
CA SER A 283 -29.95 -30.98 2.95
C SER A 283 -31.12 -31.22 3.90
N VAL A 284 -31.10 -32.31 4.66
CA VAL A 284 -32.11 -32.61 5.70
C VAL A 284 -32.27 -31.43 6.67
N ALA A 285 -31.17 -30.79 7.06
CA ALA A 285 -31.18 -29.57 7.90
C ALA A 285 -31.84 -28.35 7.24
N SER A 286 -31.89 -28.27 5.90
CA SER A 286 -32.66 -27.22 5.20
C SER A 286 -34.16 -27.49 5.28
N VAL A 287 -34.56 -28.75 5.18
CA VAL A 287 -35.97 -29.16 5.29
C VAL A 287 -36.49 -28.91 6.72
N TYR A 288 -35.74 -29.33 7.74
CA TYR A 288 -36.12 -29.05 9.13
C TYR A 288 -36.18 -27.55 9.47
N ARG A 289 -35.29 -26.74 8.90
CA ARG A 289 -35.35 -25.28 9.07
C ARG A 289 -36.63 -24.68 8.47
N ALA A 290 -37.00 -25.10 7.27
CA ALA A 290 -38.23 -24.64 6.62
C ALA A 290 -39.48 -25.07 7.41
N LEU A 291 -39.51 -26.29 7.93
CA LEU A 291 -40.60 -26.76 8.80
C LEU A 291 -40.70 -25.96 10.09
N ALA A 292 -39.56 -25.67 10.75
CA ALA A 292 -39.55 -24.87 11.97
C ALA A 292 -39.96 -23.40 11.72
N GLU A 293 -39.63 -22.82 10.57
CA GLU A 293 -40.13 -21.50 10.17
C GLU A 293 -41.65 -21.51 9.95
N HIS A 294 -42.18 -22.53 9.27
CA HIS A 294 -43.63 -22.70 9.09
C HIS A 294 -44.36 -22.87 10.42
N GLU A 295 -43.88 -23.76 11.31
CA GLU A 295 -44.47 -23.97 12.64
C GLU A 295 -44.48 -22.68 13.47
N LYS A 296 -43.44 -21.84 13.36
CA LYS A 296 -43.41 -20.51 14.02
C LYS A 296 -44.42 -19.53 13.43
N GLN A 297 -44.60 -19.54 12.11
CA GLN A 297 -45.58 -18.70 11.44
C GLN A 297 -47.01 -19.08 11.85
N GLU A 298 -47.30 -20.38 11.95
CA GLU A 298 -48.59 -20.88 12.44
C GLU A 298 -48.82 -20.59 13.93
N ALA A 299 -47.77 -20.66 14.75
CA ALA A 299 -47.87 -20.41 16.19
C ALA A 299 -48.10 -18.94 16.54
N TYR A 300 -47.61 -18.00 15.72
CA TYR A 300 -47.65 -16.56 16.00
C TYR A 300 -48.15 -15.74 14.79
N PRO A 301 -49.39 -15.96 14.32
CA PRO A 301 -49.90 -15.30 13.11
C PRO A 301 -50.00 -13.77 13.27
N GLU A 302 -50.35 -13.29 14.47
CA GLU A 302 -50.43 -11.85 14.77
C GLU A 302 -49.05 -11.17 14.74
N ALA A 303 -48.01 -11.84 15.23
CA ALA A 303 -46.65 -11.30 15.21
C ALA A 303 -46.10 -11.22 13.77
N VAL A 304 -46.44 -12.19 12.92
CA VAL A 304 -46.11 -12.17 11.49
C VAL A 304 -46.85 -11.02 10.82
N ALA A 305 -48.17 -10.91 11.02
CA ALA A 305 -48.97 -9.82 10.47
C ALA A 305 -48.48 -8.43 10.91
N GLN A 306 -48.10 -8.27 12.19
CA GLN A 306 -47.52 -7.03 12.71
C GLN A 306 -46.17 -6.73 12.06
N ALA A 307 -45.29 -7.74 11.90
CA ALA A 307 -44.01 -7.54 11.21
C ALA A 307 -44.21 -7.15 9.73
N HIS A 308 -45.23 -7.67 9.06
CA HIS A 308 -45.61 -7.24 7.71
C HIS A 308 -46.13 -5.80 7.69
N ALA A 309 -46.91 -5.39 8.70
CA ALA A 309 -47.42 -4.02 8.84
C ALA A 309 -46.31 -3.01 9.16
N ASP A 310 -45.47 -3.28 10.17
CA ASP A 310 -44.30 -2.48 10.53
C ASP A 310 -43.37 -2.31 9.32
N PHE A 311 -43.22 -3.37 8.52
CA PHE A 311 -42.43 -3.33 7.30
C PHE A 311 -43.07 -2.47 6.20
N ALA A 312 -44.40 -2.46 6.07
CA ALA A 312 -45.12 -1.60 5.14
C ALA A 312 -45.02 -0.11 5.56
N ASP A 313 -45.11 0.18 6.86
CA ASP A 313 -44.99 1.54 7.38
C ASP A 313 -43.59 2.14 7.15
N LEU A 314 -42.53 1.33 7.19
CA LEU A 314 -41.18 1.73 6.82
C LEU A 314 -41.03 2.06 5.31
N GLN A 315 -41.96 1.62 4.47
CA GLN A 315 -41.97 1.93 3.04
C GLN A 315 -42.66 3.26 2.72
N ASP A 316 -43.61 3.69 3.56
CA ASP A 316 -44.43 4.89 3.36
C ASP A 316 -43.81 6.20 3.88
N VAL A 317 -42.60 6.16 4.45
CA VAL A 317 -41.83 7.36 4.82
C VAL A 317 -41.18 7.98 3.56
N ASP A 318 -42.02 8.41 2.61
CA ASP A 318 -41.65 9.13 1.40
C ASP A 318 -41.56 10.64 1.70
N ASP A 319 -40.36 11.13 2.05
CA ASP A 319 -40.00 12.55 1.84
C ASP A 319 -38.50 12.78 1.59
N ILE A 320 -37.83 11.80 0.98
CA ILE A 320 -36.43 11.96 0.55
C ILE A 320 -36.42 12.16 -0.97
N PRO A 321 -36.04 13.34 -1.49
CA PRO A 321 -35.95 13.59 -2.92
C PRO A 321 -34.93 12.61 -3.53
N ARG A 322 -35.44 11.70 -4.35
CA ARG A 322 -34.62 10.67 -5.00
C ARG A 322 -33.64 11.36 -5.97
N PRO A 323 -32.34 11.04 -5.94
CA PRO A 323 -31.43 11.54 -6.95
C PRO A 323 -31.93 11.07 -8.33
N ARG A 324 -32.24 12.04 -9.20
CA ARG A 324 -32.66 11.75 -10.58
C ARG A 324 -31.57 10.88 -11.23
N ARG A 325 -31.97 9.76 -11.86
CA ARG A 325 -31.02 8.90 -12.58
C ARG A 325 -30.28 9.74 -13.61
N VAL A 326 -28.99 9.97 -13.40
CA VAL A 326 -28.13 10.63 -14.38
C VAL A 326 -28.07 9.72 -15.60
N ARG A 327 -28.70 10.16 -16.70
CA ARG A 327 -28.62 9.47 -17.99
C ARG A 327 -27.22 9.71 -18.56
N ILE A 328 -26.40 8.66 -18.65
CA ILE A 328 -25.12 8.73 -19.34
C ILE A 328 -25.40 8.97 -20.84
N ARG A 329 -25.17 10.21 -21.29
CA ARG A 329 -25.32 10.63 -22.70
C ARG A 329 -24.29 9.95 -23.58
N ARG A 330 -24.70 9.45 -24.74
CA ARG A 330 -23.80 9.11 -25.85
C ARG A 330 -23.74 10.29 -26.82
N PRO A 331 -22.64 10.47 -27.57
CA PRO A 331 -22.58 11.46 -28.64
C PRO A 331 -23.72 11.23 -29.64
N GLY A 332 -24.64 12.20 -29.78
CA GLY A 332 -25.78 12.14 -30.71
C GLY A 332 -27.16 11.94 -30.09
N ASP A 333 -27.28 11.73 -28.77
CA ASP A 333 -28.60 11.63 -28.11
C ASP A 333 -29.37 12.98 -28.20
N PRO A 334 -30.68 12.98 -28.50
CA PRO A 334 -31.49 14.22 -28.57
C PRO A 334 -31.71 14.85 -27.19
N LEU A 335 -31.71 16.19 -27.10
CA LEU A 335 -31.98 16.92 -25.85
C LEU A 335 -33.42 16.70 -25.39
N THR A 336 -33.62 16.52 -24.08
CA THR A 336 -34.96 16.51 -23.48
C THR A 336 -35.51 17.94 -23.40
N ALA A 337 -36.83 18.09 -23.30
CA ALA A 337 -37.48 19.40 -23.21
C ALA A 337 -36.92 20.28 -22.07
N GLU A 338 -36.62 19.68 -20.92
CA GLU A 338 -36.00 20.38 -19.77
C GLU A 338 -34.58 20.88 -20.07
N GLU A 339 -33.77 20.13 -20.82
CA GLU A 339 -32.42 20.54 -21.20
C GLU A 339 -32.42 21.58 -22.33
N VAL A 340 -33.41 21.53 -23.23
CA VAL A 340 -33.64 22.58 -24.23
C VAL A 340 -33.99 23.89 -23.54
N ASP A 341 -34.90 23.84 -22.57
CA ASP A 341 -35.29 25.00 -21.76
C ASP A 341 -34.11 25.55 -20.94
N LEU A 342 -33.32 24.69 -20.29
CA LEU A 342 -32.12 25.10 -19.56
C LEU A 342 -31.08 25.74 -20.51
N ARG A 343 -30.88 25.18 -21.69
CA ARG A 343 -29.98 25.73 -22.72
C ARG A 343 -30.46 27.10 -23.20
N GLN A 344 -31.76 27.26 -23.43
CA GLN A 344 -32.35 28.56 -23.81
C GLN A 344 -32.17 29.60 -22.70
N ARG A 345 -32.35 29.22 -21.42
CA ARG A 345 -32.10 30.10 -20.27
C ARG A 345 -30.64 30.50 -20.13
N LEU A 346 -29.70 29.59 -20.36
CA LEU A 346 -28.27 29.93 -20.32
C LEU A 346 -27.86 30.82 -21.50
N GLN A 347 -28.46 30.63 -22.68
CA GLN A 347 -28.20 31.46 -23.86
C GLN A 347 -28.80 32.86 -23.72
N SER A 348 -29.98 33.00 -23.08
CA SER A 348 -30.59 34.31 -22.84
C SER A 348 -29.87 35.12 -21.75
N GLN A 349 -29.21 34.46 -20.81
CA GLN A 349 -28.36 35.13 -19.80
C GLN A 349 -27.01 35.61 -20.37
N ALA A 350 -26.59 35.10 -21.53
CA ALA A 350 -25.27 35.39 -22.09
C ALA A 350 -25.17 36.72 -22.86
N HIS A 351 -26.24 37.50 -23.04
CA HIS A 351 -26.21 38.84 -23.67
C HIS A 351 -27.02 39.83 -22.83
N PRO A 352 -26.35 40.74 -22.08
CA PRO A 352 -26.03 42.04 -22.67
C PRO A 352 -24.67 42.57 -22.18
N ASN A 353 -23.67 42.65 -23.05
CA ASN A 353 -22.50 43.53 -22.90
C ASN A 353 -21.70 43.53 -24.21
N SER A 354 -22.26 44.10 -25.27
CA SER A 354 -21.50 44.38 -26.50
C SER A 354 -22.14 45.46 -27.36
N GLU A 355 -22.62 46.57 -26.78
CA GLU A 355 -22.94 47.77 -27.56
C GLU A 355 -22.61 49.02 -26.72
N THR A 356 -21.36 49.50 -26.83
CA THR A 356 -20.96 50.93 -26.72
C THR A 356 -19.44 51.04 -26.82
N ALA A 357 -18.90 50.93 -28.03
CA ALA A 357 -17.53 51.40 -28.33
C ALA A 357 -17.30 51.56 -29.83
N THR A 358 -18.10 52.40 -30.50
CA THR A 358 -17.65 53.08 -31.73
C THR A 358 -18.57 54.25 -32.07
N GLN A 359 -18.14 55.47 -31.72
CA GLN A 359 -18.39 56.68 -32.51
C GLN A 359 -17.34 57.73 -32.08
N GLU A 360 -16.39 57.92 -33.00
CA GLU A 360 -15.35 58.96 -33.14
C GLU A 360 -15.91 60.39 -33.10
N PRO A 361 -15.10 61.48 -33.09
CA PRO A 361 -13.65 61.56 -33.38
C PRO A 361 -12.75 62.18 -32.29
#